data_AF-E2C2G2-F1
#
_entry.id   AF-E2C2G2-F1
#
_cell.length_a   1.000
_cell.length_b   1.000
_cell.length_c   1.000
_cell.angle_alpha   90.00
_cell.angle_beta   90.00
_cell.angle_gamma   90.00
#
_symmetry.space_group_name_H-M   'P 1'
#
loop_
_entity.id
_entity.type
_entity.pdbx_description
1 polymer ?
#
loop_
_entity_poly.entity_id
_entity_poly.type
_entity_poly.pdbx_seq_one_letter_code
_entity_poly.pdbx_strand_id
1 'polypeptide(L)'
;MVFAGQRYYDINQIMLTKIGLWPYQKPSILQTVFILSALILFILSQIKQLLEQIKMDWNIVEYSEMQILEKYAVGSRIISLILVYVLIFSGTILITVETLPIILDIIAPMNVSRPRKIVVDLEIFLDQQQYFYVYLIYEIVPVLIGFLTVTAVGSLLLAFLTHSCAIYKIASNLIGNIVTKQTLEIPADQKAREMYRRITRAVFMQRKAIQLVLM
;
A
#
# COMPACT_ATOMS: atom_id res chain seq x y z
N MET A 1 -15.79 42.83 -19.88
CA MET A 1 -14.58 42.66 -19.06
C MET A 1 -14.80 41.47 -18.14
N VAL A 2 -14.16 40.33 -18.41
CA VAL A 2 -14.26 39.14 -17.54
C VAL A 2 -13.37 39.41 -16.34
N PHE A 3 -13.98 39.61 -15.17
CA PHE A 3 -13.26 39.81 -13.92
C PHE A 3 -12.41 38.58 -13.62
N ALA A 4 -11.09 38.75 -13.46
CA ALA A 4 -10.17 37.67 -13.11
C ALA A 4 -10.63 36.93 -11.83
N GLY A 5 -11.25 37.65 -10.89
CA GLY A 5 -11.79 37.09 -9.65
C GLY A 5 -12.93 36.08 -9.84
N GLN A 6 -13.73 36.19 -10.91
CA GLN A 6 -14.83 35.26 -11.17
C GLN A 6 -14.30 33.87 -11.53
N ARG A 7 -13.18 33.83 -12.26
CA ARG A 7 -12.51 32.58 -12.64
C ARG A 7 -11.84 31.90 -11.44
N TYR A 8 -11.25 32.66 -10.52
CA TYR A 8 -10.73 32.13 -9.25
C TYR A 8 -11.86 31.57 -8.38
N TYR A 9 -13.01 32.25 -8.34
CA TYR A 9 -14.19 31.79 -7.62
C TYR A 9 -14.70 30.45 -8.16
N ASP A 10 -14.80 30.29 -9.48
CA ASP A 10 -15.27 29.05 -10.11
C ASP A 10 -14.32 27.87 -9.83
N ILE A 11 -13.00 28.09 -9.88
CA ILE A 11 -12.00 27.06 -9.55
C ILE A 11 -12.08 26.67 -8.07
N ASN A 12 -12.18 27.65 -7.17
CA ASN A 12 -12.35 27.38 -5.74
C ASN A 12 -13.66 26.65 -5.45
N GLN A 13 -14.74 27.04 -6.12
CA GLN A 13 -16.03 26.38 -6.02
C GLN A 13 -15.93 24.92 -6.46
N ILE A 14 -15.26 24.61 -7.57
CA ILE A 14 -15.05 23.22 -8.03
C ILE A 14 -14.22 22.42 -7.02
N MET A 15 -13.11 22.98 -6.52
CA MET A 15 -12.27 22.32 -5.51
C MET A 15 -13.04 22.04 -4.21
N LEU A 16 -13.68 23.06 -3.64
CA LEU A 16 -14.43 22.94 -2.39
C LEU A 16 -15.64 22.00 -2.55
N THR A 17 -16.26 21.98 -3.74
CA THR A 17 -17.34 21.05 -4.05
C THR A 17 -16.85 19.60 -4.04
N LYS A 18 -15.67 19.29 -4.61
CA LYS A 18 -15.08 17.93 -4.57
C LYS A 18 -14.67 17.49 -3.16
N ILE A 19 -14.25 18.43 -2.32
CA ILE A 19 -13.78 18.15 -0.95
C ILE A 19 -14.95 17.99 0.04
N GLY A 20 -16.21 18.30 -0.33
CA GLY A 20 -17.32 18.23 0.63
C GLY A 20 -17.50 19.49 1.48
N LEU A 21 -16.81 20.58 1.13
CA LEU A 21 -16.68 21.80 1.95
C LEU A 21 -17.42 23.03 1.39
N TRP A 22 -18.16 22.89 0.28
CA TRP A 22 -18.90 23.99 -0.33
C TRP A 22 -20.35 24.06 0.20
N PRO A 23 -20.86 25.24 0.63
CA PRO A 23 -22.15 25.38 1.30
C PRO A 23 -23.38 24.92 0.48
N TYR A 24 -23.26 24.83 -0.85
CA TYR A 24 -24.32 24.32 -1.73
C TYR A 24 -23.83 23.08 -2.50
N GLN A 25 -23.96 21.90 -1.88
CA GLN A 25 -23.58 20.63 -2.49
C GLN A 25 -24.77 19.80 -2.94
N LYS A 26 -24.66 19.20 -4.13
CA LYS A 26 -25.65 18.25 -4.64
C LYS A 26 -25.68 17.02 -3.72
N PRO A 27 -26.87 16.43 -3.45
CA PRO A 27 -27.00 15.30 -2.54
C PRO A 27 -26.15 14.08 -2.96
N SER A 28 -25.90 13.89 -4.25
CA SER A 28 -25.04 12.82 -4.77
C SER A 28 -23.56 12.96 -4.36
N ILE A 29 -23.03 14.19 -4.26
CA ILE A 29 -21.64 14.44 -3.85
C ILE A 29 -21.49 14.17 -2.36
N LEU A 30 -22.46 14.63 -1.55
CA LEU A 30 -22.50 14.36 -0.12
C LEU A 30 -22.57 12.85 0.16
N GLN A 31 -23.42 12.12 -0.56
CA GLN A 31 -23.51 10.66 -0.47
C GLN A 31 -22.19 9.98 -0.84
N THR A 32 -21.51 10.45 -1.88
CA THR A 32 -20.22 9.89 -2.31
C THR A 32 -19.14 10.09 -1.26
N VAL A 33 -19.03 11.29 -0.68
CA VAL A 33 -18.08 11.60 0.41
C VAL A 33 -18.39 10.77 1.65
N PHE A 34 -19.67 10.61 1.99
CA PHE A 34 -20.09 9.78 3.11
C PHE A 34 -19.72 8.31 2.92
N ILE A 35 -20.00 7.74 1.74
CA ILE A 35 -19.64 6.36 1.41
C ILE A 35 -18.12 6.18 1.46
N LEU A 36 -17.36 7.10 0.85
CA LEU A 36 -15.90 7.04 0.84
C LEU A 36 -15.31 7.08 2.26
N SER A 37 -15.80 7.99 3.11
CA SER A 37 -15.34 8.11 4.49
C SER A 37 -15.70 6.86 5.32
N ALA A 38 -16.90 6.30 5.14
CA ALA A 38 -17.30 5.05 5.79
C ALA A 38 -16.40 3.87 5.35
N LEU A 39 -16.07 3.77 4.06
CA LEU A 39 -15.16 2.75 3.54
C LEU A 39 -13.76 2.88 4.14
N ILE A 40 -13.22 4.10 4.23
CA ILE A 40 -11.91 4.35 4.85
C ILE A 40 -11.90 3.92 6.32
N LEU A 41 -12.91 4.29 7.09
CA LEU A 41 -13.03 3.89 8.50
C LEU A 41 -13.11 2.37 8.67
N PHE A 42 -13.84 1.71 7.77
CA PHE A 42 -13.95 0.26 7.76
C PHE A 42 -12.60 -0.41 7.49
N ILE A 43 -11.87 0.03 6.46
CA ILE A 43 -10.53 -0.48 6.14
C ILE A 43 -9.56 -0.26 7.31
N LEU A 44 -9.56 0.91 7.93
CA LEU A 44 -8.73 1.21 9.10
C LEU A 44 -9.03 0.27 10.27
N SER A 45 -10.32 -0.03 10.50
CA SER A 45 -10.74 -1.01 11.51
C SER A 45 -10.18 -2.41 11.20
N GLN A 46 -10.24 -2.86 9.95
CA GLN A 46 -9.67 -4.15 9.53
C GLN A 46 -8.16 -4.22 9.74
N ILE A 47 -7.43 -3.19 9.30
CA ILE A 47 -5.97 -3.10 9.48
C ILE A 47 -5.61 -3.16 10.97
N LYS A 48 -6.35 -2.45 11.83
CA LYS A 48 -6.14 -2.48 13.28
C LYS A 48 -6.32 -3.90 13.84
N GLN A 49 -7.40 -4.58 13.47
CA GLN A 49 -7.65 -5.96 13.92
C GLN A 49 -6.54 -6.93 13.50
N LEU A 50 -6.03 -6.78 12.27
CA LEU A 50 -4.91 -7.57 11.76
C LEU A 50 -3.63 -7.36 12.56
N LEU A 51 -3.29 -6.10 12.84
CA LEU A 51 -2.10 -5.76 13.63
C LEU A 51 -2.20 -6.29 15.07
N GLU A 52 -3.39 -6.18 15.68
CA GLU A 52 -3.64 -6.77 17.00
C GLU A 52 -3.49 -8.30 16.98
N GLN A 53 -3.96 -8.97 15.92
CA GLN A 53 -3.78 -10.41 15.76
C GLN A 53 -2.31 -10.80 15.65
N ILE A 54 -1.52 -10.08 14.85
CA ILE A 54 -0.07 -10.33 14.74
C ILE A 54 0.61 -10.19 16.10
N LYS A 55 0.26 -9.15 16.86
CA LYS A 55 0.78 -8.92 18.21
C LYS A 55 0.43 -10.07 19.16
N MET A 56 -0.81 -10.55 19.11
CA MET A 56 -1.25 -11.70 19.92
C MET A 56 -0.52 -12.98 19.52
N ASP A 57 -0.39 -13.26 18.23
CA ASP A 57 0.32 -14.44 17.72
C ASP A 57 1.78 -14.43 18.21
N TRP A 58 2.46 -13.29 18.16
CA TRP A 58 3.84 -13.15 18.63
C TRP A 58 4.02 -13.46 20.12
N ASN A 59 2.99 -13.21 20.94
CA ASN A 59 3.02 -13.49 22.38
C ASN A 59 2.68 -14.95 22.72
N ILE A 60 1.95 -15.66 21.85
CA ILE A 60 1.47 -17.03 22.11
C ILE A 60 2.41 -18.09 21.52
N VAL A 61 3.15 -17.75 20.47
CA VAL A 61 4.11 -18.66 19.81
C VAL A 61 5.25 -19.01 20.77
N GLU A 62 5.58 -20.30 20.85
CA GLU A 62 6.68 -20.80 21.68
C GLU A 62 8.04 -20.31 21.18
N TYR A 63 9.01 -20.16 22.09
CA TYR A 63 10.35 -19.64 21.77
C TYR A 63 11.07 -20.44 20.67
N SER A 64 10.85 -21.75 20.59
CA SER A 64 11.44 -22.61 19.55
C SER A 64 10.93 -22.31 18.14
N GLU A 65 9.68 -21.86 18.00
CA GLU A 65 9.04 -21.56 16.72
C GLU A 65 9.19 -20.07 16.33
N MET A 66 9.63 -19.23 17.28
CA MET A 66 9.83 -17.79 17.08
C MET A 66 10.85 -17.48 15.99
N GLN A 67 11.87 -18.34 15.83
CA GLN A 67 12.88 -18.19 14.77
C GLN A 67 12.27 -18.27 13.36
N ILE A 68 11.20 -19.04 13.18
CA ILE A 68 10.48 -19.11 11.90
C ILE A 68 9.79 -17.78 11.64
N LEU A 69 9.11 -17.23 12.64
CA LEU A 69 8.38 -15.99 12.52
C LEU A 69 9.33 -14.81 12.19
N GLU A 70 10.47 -14.74 12.87
CA GLU A 70 11.52 -13.75 12.61
C GLU A 70 12.09 -13.88 11.19
N LYS A 71 12.38 -15.10 10.74
CA LYS A 71 12.89 -15.35 9.38
C LYS A 71 11.95 -14.80 8.30
N TYR A 72 10.65 -15.02 8.44
CA TYR A 72 9.66 -14.52 7.48
C TYR A 72 9.50 -12.99 7.56
N ALA A 73 9.57 -12.41 8.77
CA ALA A 73 9.54 -10.96 8.95
C ALA A 73 10.77 -10.24 8.35
N VAL A 74 11.96 -10.83 8.50
CA VAL A 74 13.18 -10.32 7.84
C VAL A 74 13.06 -10.44 6.32
N GLY A 75 12.53 -11.57 5.82
CA GLY A 75 12.27 -11.75 4.39
C GLY A 75 11.33 -10.69 3.82
N SER A 76 10.21 -10.40 4.49
CA SER A 76 9.26 -9.38 4.06
C SER A 76 9.85 -7.97 4.09
N ARG A 77 10.70 -7.67 5.08
CA ARG A 77 11.46 -6.42 5.15
C ARG A 77 12.41 -6.26 3.97
N ILE A 78 13.18 -7.31 3.63
CA ILE A 78 14.11 -7.27 2.49
C ILE A 78 13.35 -7.04 1.18
N ILE A 79 12.27 -7.78 0.94
CA ILE A 79 11.44 -7.61 -0.26
C ILE A 79 10.85 -6.19 -0.32
N SER A 80 10.39 -5.65 0.82
CA SER A 80 9.89 -4.27 0.88
C SER A 80 10.97 -3.25 0.53
N LEU A 81 12.21 -3.44 0.99
CA LEU A 81 13.35 -2.58 0.64
C LEU A 81 13.71 -2.67 -0.85
N ILE A 82 13.64 -3.87 -1.43
CA ILE A 82 13.83 -4.06 -2.88
C ILE A 82 12.75 -3.31 -3.66
N LEU A 83 11.48 -3.39 -3.24
CA LEU A 83 10.38 -2.66 -3.87
C LEU A 83 10.61 -1.14 -3.81
N VAL A 84 11.02 -0.61 -2.65
CA VAL A 84 11.35 0.82 -2.49
C VAL A 84 12.46 1.22 -3.47
N TYR A 85 13.53 0.43 -3.54
CA TYR A 85 14.65 0.70 -4.43
C TYR A 85 14.23 0.74 -5.90
N VAL A 86 13.42 -0.24 -6.33
CA VAL A 86 12.90 -0.32 -7.71
C VAL A 86 12.03 0.90 -8.04
N LEU A 87 11.15 1.32 -7.11
CA LEU A 87 10.29 2.48 -7.32
C LEU A 87 11.10 3.78 -7.41
N ILE A 88 12.07 3.99 -6.51
CA ILE A 88 12.96 5.16 -6.56
C ILE A 88 13.74 5.18 -7.88
N PHE A 89 14.33 4.05 -8.27
CA PHE A 89 15.09 3.94 -9.52
C PHE A 89 14.22 4.27 -10.74
N SER A 90 13.00 3.73 -10.82
CA SER A 90 12.05 4.06 -11.88
C SER A 90 11.68 5.55 -11.90
N GLY A 91 11.47 6.16 -10.73
CA GLY A 91 11.19 7.59 -10.60
C GLY A 91 12.34 8.46 -11.11
N THR A 92 13.59 8.10 -10.79
CA THR A 92 14.76 8.84 -11.31
C THR A 92 14.86 8.76 -12.83
N ILE A 93 14.56 7.61 -13.43
CA ILE A 93 14.56 7.46 -14.89
C ILE A 93 13.51 8.39 -15.52
N LEU A 94 12.29 8.42 -14.99
CA LEU A 94 11.22 9.29 -15.52
C LEU A 94 11.63 10.76 -15.47
N ILE A 95 12.13 11.24 -14.33
CA ILE A 95 12.59 12.63 -14.16
C ILE A 95 13.74 12.96 -15.13
N THR A 96 14.68 12.04 -15.35
CA THR A 96 15.77 12.26 -16.30
C THR A 96 15.29 12.36 -17.75
N VAL A 97 14.27 11.59 -18.14
CA VAL A 97 13.67 11.67 -19.48
C VAL A 97 12.96 13.01 -19.69
N GLU A 98 12.22 13.49 -18.69
CA GLU A 98 11.52 14.78 -18.74
C GLU A 98 12.47 15.98 -18.77
N THR A 99 13.60 15.89 -18.05
CA THR A 99 14.62 16.95 -18.00
C THR A 99 15.69 16.85 -19.09
N LEU A 100 15.68 15.78 -19.89
CA LEU A 100 16.58 15.57 -21.02
C LEU A 100 16.69 16.78 -21.98
N PRO A 101 15.59 17.43 -22.44
CA PRO A 101 15.71 18.59 -23.32
C PRO A 101 16.48 19.76 -22.66
N ILE A 102 16.37 19.94 -21.35
CA ILE A 102 17.11 20.99 -20.61
C ILE A 102 18.60 20.65 -20.57
N ILE A 103 18.94 19.39 -20.26
CA ILE A 103 20.33 18.93 -20.22
C ILE A 103 20.98 19.10 -21.61
N LEU A 104 20.25 18.74 -22.67
CA LEU A 104 20.72 18.90 -24.04
C LEU A 104 20.88 20.37 -24.43
N ASP A 105 20.06 21.29 -23.92
CA ASP A 105 20.20 22.73 -24.21
C ASP A 105 21.49 23.32 -23.58
N ILE A 106 21.95 22.75 -22.45
CA ILE A 106 23.22 23.13 -21.80
C ILE A 106 24.43 22.54 -22.53
N ILE A 107 24.37 21.26 -22.90
CA ILE A 107 25.51 20.53 -23.49
C ILE A 107 25.67 20.82 -24.99
N ALA A 108 24.57 20.89 -25.72
CA ALA A 108 24.53 21.03 -27.17
C ALA A 108 23.45 22.06 -27.57
N PRO A 109 23.73 23.36 -27.40
CA PRO A 109 22.77 24.42 -27.71
C PRO A 109 22.50 24.49 -29.22
N MET A 110 21.22 24.67 -29.59
CA MET A 110 20.78 24.91 -30.97
C MET A 110 20.28 26.35 -31.10
N ASN A 111 20.30 26.91 -32.31
CA ASN A 111 19.73 28.25 -32.59
C ASN A 111 18.23 28.35 -32.31
N VAL A 112 17.54 27.22 -32.13
CA VAL A 112 16.13 27.12 -31.76
C VAL A 112 16.00 26.23 -30.52
N SER A 113 15.27 26.69 -29.51
CA SER A 113 15.00 25.94 -28.29
C SER A 113 14.24 24.64 -28.60
N ARG A 114 14.62 23.54 -27.94
CA ARG A 114 13.93 22.25 -28.08
C ARG A 114 12.50 22.34 -27.52
N PRO A 115 11.51 21.67 -28.13
CA PRO A 115 10.16 21.64 -27.60
C PRO A 115 10.17 20.90 -26.26
N ARG A 116 9.76 21.59 -25.20
CA ARG A 116 9.61 21.00 -23.86
C ARG A 116 8.24 20.35 -23.79
N LYS A 117 8.21 19.02 -23.75
CA LYS A 117 6.97 18.24 -23.60
C LYS A 117 6.97 17.62 -22.21
N ILE A 118 5.84 17.76 -21.53
CA ILE A 118 5.55 17.06 -20.28
C ILE A 118 4.92 15.73 -20.68
N VAL A 119 5.21 14.65 -19.96
CA VAL A 119 4.70 13.31 -20.29
C VAL A 119 3.19 13.22 -20.07
N VAL A 120 2.68 13.96 -19.09
CA VAL A 120 1.25 14.07 -18.80
C VAL A 120 0.67 15.36 -19.40
N ASP A 121 -0.21 15.20 -20.38
CA ASP A 121 -1.03 16.29 -20.92
C ASP A 121 -2.10 16.69 -19.87
N LEU A 122 -1.73 17.60 -18.97
CA LEU A 122 -2.66 18.23 -18.04
C LEU A 122 -3.37 19.38 -18.78
N GLU A 123 -4.71 19.33 -18.87
CA GLU A 123 -5.55 20.43 -19.36
C GLU A 123 -5.57 21.61 -18.37
N ILE A 124 -4.42 22.21 -18.12
CA ILE A 124 -4.29 23.46 -17.39
C ILE A 124 -4.16 24.56 -18.46
N PHE A 125 -5.05 25.56 -18.42
CA PHE A 125 -5.12 26.64 -19.42
C PHE A 125 -3.94 27.64 -19.37
N LEU A 126 -2.78 27.23 -18.85
CA LEU A 126 -1.55 28.03 -18.76
C LEU A 126 -0.57 27.58 -19.86
N ASP A 127 0.12 28.54 -20.47
CA ASP A 127 1.12 28.24 -21.50
C ASP A 127 2.23 27.32 -20.94
N GLN A 128 2.30 26.12 -21.52
CA GLN A 128 3.15 25.03 -21.04
C GLN A 128 4.64 25.37 -21.16
N GLN A 129 5.02 26.17 -22.15
CA GLN A 129 6.41 26.56 -22.36
C GLN A 129 6.88 27.63 -21.37
N GLN A 130 6.03 28.62 -21.06
CA GLN A 130 6.36 29.68 -20.11
C GLN A 130 6.41 29.17 -18.65
N TYR A 131 5.54 28.22 -18.28
CA TYR A 131 5.41 27.73 -16.90
C TYR A 131 5.97 26.32 -16.68
N PHE A 132 6.86 25.86 -17.55
CA PHE A 132 7.41 24.49 -17.54
C PHE A 132 7.85 23.99 -16.14
N TYR A 133 8.60 24.80 -15.37
CA TYR A 133 9.07 24.40 -14.04
C TYR A 133 7.94 24.22 -13.01
N VAL A 134 6.86 25.00 -13.14
CA VAL A 134 5.68 24.87 -12.27
C VAL A 134 4.98 23.54 -12.54
N TYR A 135 4.84 23.18 -13.82
CA TYR A 135 4.29 21.88 -14.19
C TYR A 135 5.18 20.72 -13.74
N LEU A 136 6.50 20.82 -13.91
CA LEU A 136 7.45 19.80 -13.47
C LEU A 136 7.32 19.53 -11.96
N ILE A 137 7.22 20.58 -11.14
CA ILE A 137 6.99 20.45 -9.69
C ILE A 137 5.62 19.80 -9.42
N TYR A 138 4.59 20.22 -10.15
CA TYR A 138 3.24 19.69 -10.03
C TYR A 138 3.13 18.21 -10.44
N GLU A 139 4.03 17.71 -11.28
CA GLU A 139 4.13 16.29 -11.66
C GLU A 139 4.95 15.48 -10.63
N ILE A 140 6.11 16.02 -10.22
CA ILE A 140 6.99 15.36 -9.25
C ILE A 140 6.29 15.13 -7.90
N VAL A 141 5.55 16.12 -7.39
CA VAL A 141 4.92 16.03 -6.06
C VAL A 141 3.90 14.87 -5.97
N PRO A 142 2.92 14.74 -6.87
CA PRO A 142 2.00 13.59 -6.90
C PRO A 142 2.71 12.26 -7.14
N VAL A 143 3.74 12.21 -7.99
CA VAL A 143 4.51 10.97 -8.22
C VAL A 143 5.19 10.50 -6.93
N LEU A 144 5.81 11.42 -6.18
CA LEU A 144 6.42 11.12 -4.89
C LEU A 144 5.39 10.61 -3.88
N ILE A 145 4.24 11.29 -3.76
CA ILE A 145 3.15 10.86 -2.88
C ILE A 145 2.62 9.48 -3.31
N GLY A 146 2.48 9.25 -4.61
CA GLY A 146 2.07 7.97 -5.19
C GLY A 146 3.02 6.84 -4.80
N PHE A 147 4.33 7.03 -4.96
CA PHE A 147 5.31 6.01 -4.57
C PHE A 147 5.32 5.74 -3.06
N LEU A 148 5.20 6.77 -2.24
CA LEU A 148 5.13 6.60 -0.78
C LEU A 148 3.90 5.80 -0.37
N THR A 149 2.73 6.11 -0.94
CA THR A 149 1.48 5.41 -0.63
C THR A 149 1.49 3.95 -1.12
N VAL A 150 1.95 3.69 -2.35
CA VAL A 150 2.11 2.33 -2.89
C VAL A 150 3.07 1.50 -2.02
N THR A 151 4.19 2.09 -1.60
CA THR A 151 5.17 1.42 -0.74
C THR A 151 4.58 1.11 0.64
N ALA A 152 3.90 2.07 1.26
CA ALA A 152 3.29 1.91 2.57
C ALA A 152 2.21 0.80 2.55
N VAL A 153 1.31 0.82 1.56
CA VAL A 153 0.27 -0.20 1.42
C VAL A 153 0.88 -1.56 1.06
N GLY A 154 1.80 -1.60 0.10
CA GLY A 154 2.44 -2.83 -0.36
C GLY A 154 3.24 -3.53 0.74
N SER A 155 4.02 -2.79 1.53
CA SER A 155 4.78 -3.34 2.66
C SER A 155 3.87 -3.92 3.75
N LEU A 156 2.75 -3.24 4.03
CA LEU A 156 1.77 -3.67 5.03
C LEU A 156 1.05 -4.96 4.60
N LEU A 157 0.64 -5.05 3.32
CA LEU A 157 0.08 -6.27 2.74
C LEU A 157 1.08 -7.43 2.74
N LEU A 158 2.34 -7.16 2.36
CA LEU A 158 3.38 -8.18 2.36
C LEU A 158 3.67 -8.69 3.78
N ALA A 159 3.69 -7.81 4.78
CA ALA A 159 3.82 -8.20 6.18
C ALA A 159 2.69 -9.15 6.61
N PHE A 160 1.45 -8.87 6.22
CA PHE A 160 0.29 -9.73 6.54
C PHE A 160 0.36 -11.09 5.84
N LEU A 161 0.71 -11.11 4.55
CA LEU A 161 0.87 -12.35 3.78
C LEU A 161 1.99 -13.22 4.35
N THR A 162 3.15 -12.63 4.60
CA THR A 162 4.32 -13.36 5.13
C THR A 162 4.09 -13.84 6.56
N HIS A 163 3.43 -13.06 7.42
CA HIS A 163 2.99 -13.52 8.74
C HIS A 163 2.04 -14.71 8.63
N SER A 164 1.04 -14.64 7.75
CA SER A 164 0.11 -15.74 7.50
C SER A 164 0.83 -17.01 7.03
N CYS A 165 1.79 -16.87 6.11
CA CYS A 165 2.65 -17.98 5.66
C CYS A 165 3.49 -18.57 6.80
N ALA A 166 4.03 -17.73 7.69
CA ALA A 166 4.82 -18.18 8.83
C ALA A 166 3.97 -18.98 9.83
N ILE A 167 2.78 -18.48 10.18
CA ILE A 167 1.84 -19.19 11.06
C ILE A 167 1.42 -20.53 10.44
N TYR A 168 1.14 -20.55 9.13
CA TYR A 168 0.84 -21.80 8.42
C TYR A 168 2.03 -22.77 8.47
N LYS A 169 3.26 -22.28 8.28
CA LYS A 169 4.47 -23.12 8.34
C LYS A 169 4.69 -23.71 9.73
N ILE A 170 4.48 -22.92 10.79
CA ILE A 170 4.53 -23.38 12.19
C ILE A 170 3.47 -24.47 12.41
N ALA A 171 2.23 -24.24 11.98
CA ALA A 171 1.15 -25.23 12.12
C ALA A 171 1.47 -26.54 11.36
N SER A 172 2.04 -26.44 10.17
CA SER A 172 2.48 -27.60 9.37
C SER A 172 3.59 -28.40 10.08
N ASN A 173 4.61 -27.73 10.61
CA ASN A 173 5.68 -28.37 11.37
C ASN A 173 5.14 -29.07 12.62
N LEU A 174 4.19 -28.45 13.30
CA LEU A 174 3.53 -29.00 14.48
C LEU A 174 2.81 -30.31 14.17
N ILE A 175 2.05 -30.34 13.07
CA ILE A 175 1.35 -31.54 12.59
C ILE A 175 2.35 -32.62 12.20
N GLY A 176 3.40 -32.27 11.45
CA GLY A 176 4.45 -33.21 11.03
C GLY A 176 5.11 -33.89 12.23
N ASN A 177 5.52 -33.11 13.23
CA ASN A 177 6.14 -33.63 14.45
C ASN A 177 5.20 -34.55 15.25
N ILE A 178 3.89 -34.27 15.25
CA ILE A 178 2.89 -35.13 15.90
C ILE A 178 2.78 -36.47 15.17
N VAL A 179 2.69 -36.47 13.84
CA VAL A 179 2.58 -37.69 13.02
C VAL A 179 3.79 -38.59 13.24
N THR A 180 5.02 -38.04 13.18
CA THR A 180 6.25 -38.81 13.39
C THR A 180 6.36 -39.36 14.82
N LYS A 181 5.92 -38.61 15.84
CA LYS A 181 5.85 -39.08 17.23
C LYS A 181 4.66 -40.02 17.52
N GLN A 182 3.67 -40.09 16.64
CA GLN A 182 2.56 -41.03 16.74
C GLN A 182 2.96 -42.42 16.24
N THR A 183 3.98 -42.51 15.39
CA THR A 183 4.65 -43.75 15.00
C THR A 183 5.49 -44.38 16.13
N LEU A 184 5.72 -43.67 17.25
CA LEU A 184 6.67 -44.04 18.32
C LEU A 184 6.04 -44.09 19.75
N GLU A 185 4.76 -44.47 19.91
CA GLU A 185 4.07 -44.84 21.19
C GLU A 185 3.93 -43.77 22.31
N ILE A 186 2.71 -43.21 22.57
CA ILE A 186 2.21 -42.58 23.84
C ILE A 186 0.64 -42.55 23.84
N PRO A 187 -0.10 -42.65 24.98
CA PRO A 187 -1.55 -42.98 25.07
C PRO A 187 -2.52 -42.04 24.34
N ALA A 188 -3.64 -42.60 23.90
CA ALA A 188 -4.48 -42.07 22.83
C ALA A 188 -5.38 -40.87 23.21
N ASP A 189 -5.73 -40.69 24.48
CA ASP A 189 -6.85 -39.82 24.92
C ASP A 189 -6.46 -38.36 25.19
N GLN A 190 -5.31 -38.12 25.84
CA GLN A 190 -4.78 -36.77 26.07
C GLN A 190 -4.12 -36.20 24.81
N LYS A 191 -3.51 -37.07 24.01
CA LYS A 191 -2.84 -36.74 22.74
C LYS A 191 -3.84 -36.35 21.64
N ALA A 192 -4.98 -37.04 21.55
CA ALA A 192 -6.06 -36.69 20.61
C ALA A 192 -6.70 -35.33 20.93
N ARG A 193 -6.81 -35.00 22.22
CA ARG A 193 -7.40 -33.72 22.68
C ARG A 193 -6.53 -32.52 22.29
N GLU A 194 -5.22 -32.65 22.45
CA GLU A 194 -4.26 -31.62 22.03
C GLU A 194 -4.19 -31.47 20.50
N MET A 195 -4.26 -32.60 19.79
CA MET A 195 -4.31 -32.63 18.33
C MET A 195 -5.57 -31.95 17.79
N TYR A 196 -6.74 -32.28 18.35
CA TYR A 196 -8.01 -31.65 18.01
C TYR A 196 -7.97 -30.13 18.23
N ARG A 197 -7.41 -29.69 19.37
CA ARG A 197 -7.25 -28.26 19.69
C ARG A 197 -6.39 -27.53 18.66
N ARG A 198 -5.27 -28.14 18.26
CA ARG A 198 -4.34 -27.57 17.28
C ARG A 198 -4.91 -27.52 15.86
N ILE A 199 -5.60 -28.58 15.42
CA ILE A 199 -6.28 -28.62 14.11
C ILE A 199 -7.43 -27.60 14.06
N THR A 200 -8.25 -27.54 15.11
CA THR A 200 -9.35 -26.56 15.21
C THR A 200 -8.83 -25.14 15.16
N ARG A 201 -7.68 -24.87 15.82
CA ARG A 201 -7.02 -23.56 15.79
C ARG A 201 -6.46 -23.23 14.40
N ALA A 202 -5.83 -24.19 13.72
CA ALA A 202 -5.33 -24.00 12.36
C ALA A 202 -6.47 -23.73 11.37
N VAL A 203 -7.54 -24.52 11.40
CA VAL A 203 -8.74 -24.31 10.58
C VAL A 203 -9.38 -22.97 10.89
N PHE A 204 -9.46 -22.56 12.16
CA PHE A 204 -9.96 -21.25 12.55
C PHE A 204 -9.13 -20.10 11.98
N MET A 205 -7.80 -20.16 12.08
CA MET A 205 -6.89 -19.16 11.51
C MET A 205 -6.99 -19.10 9.99
N GLN A 206 -7.10 -20.26 9.33
CA GLN A 206 -7.27 -20.37 7.88
C GLN A 206 -8.63 -19.82 7.41
N ARG A 207 -9.70 -20.06 8.19
CA ARG A 207 -11.04 -19.50 7.93
C ARG A 207 -11.07 -17.98 8.10
N LYS A 208 -10.37 -17.46 9.12
CA LYS A 208 -10.18 -16.01 9.33
C LYS A 208 -9.40 -15.37 8.19
N ALA A 209 -8.31 -16.00 7.74
CA ALA A 209 -7.53 -15.52 6.60
C ALA A 209 -8.36 -15.50 5.30
N ILE A 210 -9.21 -16.51 5.08
CA ILE A 210 -10.13 -16.53 3.93
C ILE A 210 -11.20 -15.44 4.04
N GLN A 211 -11.74 -15.18 5.24
CA GLN A 211 -12.67 -14.06 5.45
C GLN A 211 -12.00 -12.69 5.21
N LEU A 212 -10.71 -12.57 5.53
CA LEU A 212 -9.91 -11.37 5.25
C LEU A 212 -9.59 -11.15 3.76
N VAL A 213 -9.62 -12.20 2.95
CA VAL A 213 -9.42 -12.12 1.49
C VAL A 213 -10.74 -11.86 0.75
N LEU A 214 -11.88 -12.22 1.35
CA LEU A 214 -13.23 -12.08 0.78
C LEU A 214 -13.95 -10.78 1.24
N MET A 215 -13.29 -9.93 2.01
CA MET A 215 -13.82 -8.69 2.60
C MET A 215 -13.05 -7.49 2.05
#